data_AF-A0A917PIV1-F1
#
_entry.id   AF-A0A917PIV1-F1
#
_cell.length_a   1.000
_cell.length_b   1.000
_cell.length_c   1.000
_cell.angle_alpha   90.00
_cell.angle_beta   90.00
_cell.angle_gamma   90.00
#
_symmetry.space_group_name_H-M   'P 1'
#
loop_
_entity.id
_entity.type
_entity.pdbx_description
1 polymer ?
#
loop_
_entity_poly.entity_id
_entity_poly.type
_entity_poly.pdbx_seq_one_letter_code
_entity_poly.pdbx_strand_id
1 'polypeptide(L)' 'MGELAAYRGVPVSTVYDWRTRGLGPRAYRFGKHLKFAVSDVRIWIEQQREFDTPEQAGR' A
#
# COMPACT_ATOMS: atom_id res chain seq x y z
N MET A 1 2.23 -5.67 -6.64
CA MET A 1 1.49 -4.39 -6.58
C MET A 1 0.00 -4.57 -6.79
N GLY A 2 -0.42 -5.28 -7.85
CA GLY A 2 -1.84 -5.57 -8.09
C GLY A 2 -2.58 -6.21 -6.91
N GLU A 3 -1.92 -7.06 -6.14
CA GLU A 3 -2.52 -7.70 -4.95
C GLU A 3 -2.87 -6.70 -3.84
N LEU A 4 -2.01 -5.72 -3.54
CA LEU A 4 -2.29 -4.68 -2.54
C LEU A 4 -3.36 -3.70 -3.03
N ALA A 5 -3.30 -3.34 -4.31
CA ALA A 5 -4.29 -2.50 -4.97
C ALA A 5 -5.68 -3.15 -4.94
N ALA A 6 -5.77 -4.43 -5.31
CA ALA A 6 -7.00 -5.21 -5.27
C ALA A 6 -7.51 -5.39 -3.83
N TYR A 7 -6.62 -5.62 -2.86
CA TYR A 7 -6.98 -5.81 -1.46
C TYR A 7 -7.55 -4.53 -0.81
N ARG A 8 -7.02 -3.35 -1.16
CA ARG A 8 -7.53 -2.05 -0.65
C ARG A 8 -8.58 -1.38 -1.56
N GLY A 9 -8.83 -1.92 -2.75
CA GLY A 9 -9.68 -1.27 -3.76
C GLY A 9 -9.10 0.04 -4.30
N VAL A 10 -7.79 0.25 -4.19
CA VAL A 10 -7.12 1.46 -4.70
C VAL A 10 -6.44 1.19 -6.04
N PRO A 11 -6.27 2.20 -6.91
CA PRO A 11 -5.51 2.05 -8.14
C PRO A 11 -4.06 1.58 -7.87
N VAL A 12 -3.51 0.78 -8.78
CA VAL A 12 -2.09 0.38 -8.74
C VAL A 12 -1.17 1.61 -8.76
N SER A 13 -1.60 2.70 -9.40
CA SER A 13 -0.86 3.97 -9.43
C SER A 13 -0.70 4.59 -8.03
N THR A 14 -1.73 4.49 -7.18
CA THR A 14 -1.67 4.94 -5.79
C THR A 14 -0.68 4.11 -4.97
N VAL A 15 -0.66 2.79 -5.20
CA VAL A 15 0.35 1.90 -4.58
C VAL A 15 1.76 2.24 -5.03
N TYR A 16 1.93 2.68 -6.28
CA TYR A 16 3.20 3.18 -6.78
C TYR A 16 3.61 4.50 -6.10
N ASP A 17 2.68 5.43 -5.92
CA ASP A 17 2.92 6.70 -5.23
C ASP A 17 3.32 6.49 -3.76
N TRP A 18 2.67 5.55 -3.07
CA TRP A 18 3.10 5.15 -1.73
C TRP A 18 4.52 4.60 -1.73
N ARG A 19 4.91 3.87 -2.77
CA ARG A 19 6.25 3.29 -2.87
C ARG A 19 7.32 4.37 -3.12
N THR A 20 7.03 5.37 -3.95
CA THR A 20 7.94 6.48 -4.21
C THR A 20 8.06 7.40 -3.01
N ARG A 21 6.98 7.59 -2.26
CA ARG A 21 6.95 8.37 -1.02
C ARG A 21 7.47 7.62 0.21
N GLY A 22 7.69 6.30 0.11
CA GLY A 22 8.07 5.46 1.26
C GLY A 22 6.94 5.25 2.27
N LEU A 23 5.70 5.54 1.88
CA LEU A 23 4.48 5.44 2.69
C LEU A 23 3.77 4.10 2.52
N GLY A 24 4.40 3.10 1.90
CA GLY A 24 3.79 1.80 1.61
C GLY A 24 4.24 0.69 2.57
N PRO A 25 3.48 -0.44 2.63
CA PRO A 25 3.87 -1.58 3.43
C PRO A 25 5.15 -2.23 2.91
N ARG A 26 5.89 -2.90 3.80
CA ARG A 26 7.16 -3.52 3.46
C ARG A 26 6.96 -4.60 2.39
N ALA A 27 7.64 -4.41 1.27
CA ALA A 27 7.60 -5.34 0.16
C ALA A 27 8.72 -6.38 0.27
N TYR A 28 8.35 -7.64 0.18
CA TYR A 28 9.28 -8.77 0.18
C TYR A 28 9.51 -9.25 -1.25
N ARG A 29 10.78 -9.35 -1.66
CA ARG A 29 11.15 -9.85 -2.98
C ARG A 29 11.27 -11.38 -2.93
N PHE A 30 10.28 -12.05 -3.50
CA PHE A 30 10.30 -13.50 -3.75
C PHE A 30 10.68 -13.75 -5.21
N GLY A 31 11.98 -13.79 -5.48
CA GLY A 31 12.53 -13.94 -6.82
C GLY A 31 12.12 -12.79 -7.75
N LYS A 32 11.32 -13.10 -8.77
CA LYS A 32 10.75 -12.10 -9.71
C LYS A 32 9.46 -11.45 -9.22
N HIS A 33 8.85 -12.00 -8.17
CA HIS A 33 7.57 -11.51 -7.64
C HIS A 33 7.80 -10.68 -6.39
N LEU A 34 7.14 -9.53 -6.35
CA LEU A 34 7.06 -8.72 -5.14
C LEU A 34 5.80 -9.13 -4.39
N LYS A 35 5.96 -9.66 -3.19
CA LYS A 35 4.85 -10.02 -2.31
C LYS A 35 4.85 -9.14 -1.07
N PHE A 36 3.67 -8.94 -0.53
CA PHE A 36 3.50 -8.26 0.74
C PHE A 36 3.09 -9.31 1.77
N ALA A 37 3.74 -9.31 2.93
CA ALA A 37 3.26 -10.13 4.01
C ALA A 37 1.96 -9.52 4.54
N VAL A 38 0.91 -10.34 4.69
CA VAL A 38 -0.40 -9.88 5.17
C VAL A 38 -0.27 -9.18 6.53
N SER A 39 0.63 -9.64 7.40
CA SER A 39 0.92 -9.01 8.69
C SER A 39 1.48 -7.60 8.54
N ASP A 40 2.47 -7.38 7.67
CA ASP A 40 3.01 -6.04 7.39
C ASP A 40 1.96 -5.12 6.76
N VAL A 41 1.13 -5.66 5.86
CA VAL A 41 0.00 -4.90 5.29
C VAL A 41 -0.98 -4.49 6.38
N ARG A 42 -1.31 -5.37 7.33
CA ARG A 42 -2.19 -5.05 8.46
C ARG A 42 -1.60 -3.98 9.39
N ILE A 43 -0.35 -4.15 9.82
CA ILE A 43 0.34 -3.17 10.67
C ILE A 43 0.41 -1.81 9.97
N TRP A 44 0.73 -1.81 8.68
CA TRP A 44 0.75 -0.59 7.88
C TRP A 44 -0.64 0.05 7.76
N ILE A 45 -1.70 -0.75 7.57
CA ILE A 45 -3.07 -0.26 7.55
C ILE A 45 -3.44 0.42 8.87
N GLU A 46 -3.04 -0.18 9.99
CA GLU A 46 -3.27 0.37 11.32
C GLU A 46 -2.51 1.68 11.53
N GLN A 47 -1.24 1.76 11.13
CA GLN A 47 -0.45 3.00 11.18
C GLN A 47 -1.03 4.10 10.26
N GLN A 48 -1.62 3.73 9.12
CA GLN A 48 -2.25 4.70 8.22
C GLN A 48 -3.60 5.21 8.73
N ARG A 49 -4.33 4.48 9.60
CA ARG A 49 -5.56 5.00 10.21
C ARG A 49 -5.34 6.26 11.04
N GLU A 50 -4.11 6.46 11.53
CA GLU A 50 -3.71 7.67 12.26
C GLU A 50 -3.30 8.83 11.32
N PHE A 51 -3.06 8.54 10.04
CA PHE A 51 -2.60 9.50 9.02
C PHE A 51 -3.67 9.88 7.98
N ASP A 52 -4.80 9.16 7.95
CA ASP A 52 -5.86 9.38 6.96
C ASP A 52 -6.80 10.51 7.40
N THR A 53 -6.32 11.75 7.21
CA THR A 53 -7.21 12.88 6.96
C THR A 53 -7.58 12.81 5.46
N PRO A 54 -8.86 12.59 5.11
CA PRO A 54 -9.27 12.38 3.73
C PRO A 54 -9.34 13.72 2.98
N GLU A 55 -8.25 14.10 2.30
CA GLU A 55 -8.24 15.21 1.33
C GLU A 55 -7.59 14.79 0.00
N GLN A 56 -7.87 13.58 -0.50
CA GLN A 56 -7.32 13.15 -1.81
C GLN A 56 -8.30 12.34 -2.67
N ALA A 57 -9.61 12.39 -2.39
CA ALA A 57 -10.65 11.87 -3.28
C ALA A 57 -11.28 13.05 -4.04
N GLY A 58 -10.52 13.67 -4.94
CA GLY A 58 -10.98 14.85 -5.65
C GLY A 58 -10.10 15.21 -6.84
N ARG A 59 -10.05 14.35 -7.86
CA ARG A 59 -10.06 14.77 -9.27
C ARG A 59 -10.38 13.63 -10.21
#